data_AF-A0A2V8GR25-F1
#
_entry.id   AF-A0A2V8GR25-F1
#
_cell.length_a   1.000
_cell.length_b   1.000
_cell.length_c   1.000
_cell.angle_alpha   90.00
_cell.angle_beta   90.00
_cell.angle_gamma   90.00
#
_symmetry.space_group_name_H-M   'P 1'
#
loop_
_entity.id
_entity.type
_entity.pdbx_description
1 polymer ?
#
loop_
_entity_poly.entity_id
_entity_poly.type
_entity_poly.pdbx_seq_one_letter_code
_entity_poly.pdbx_strand_id
1 'polypeptide(L)'
;MKGDVMTRMALFGNVLAALILGAAAANAQTASGTIRSFEEHCATCHRNPGVARAAGAEQAPDTDALRKLSPDTVYTAITVNPTPAHAQAVADANDILKRGYAEFVGGRKIGSIPAGDPKTMRNQCHASSSAKLSDPTAGPSWNGWSADATNSRFQTAKAAAITAAEVPGLKLKWAFGLPNAASMYSQPTVAGGRVFFGADTGYVYSVDAKTGCLAWGFQAAAGVRNAVSVGPVKGHAGSSYAAYFGDLRGNVYALDAATGKALWIVSVDPHPLAAVTGSPILHKGRLYVPLASREEAAGGGPDYPCCTFRGSIVALDANTGKQIWKSFIITDEPKPTKKNSRGVQLYAPSGAGIWDTPTIDEARGVMYIGTGDAYSRPVSATTTDAVMALRLSDGKPGWVVQHTPDDAWLVGCETNN
;
A
#
# COMPACT_ATOMS: atom_id res chain seq x y z
N MET A 1 -32.62 -34.27 -2.76
CA MET A 1 -32.07 -33.39 -1.70
C MET A 1 -30.59 -33.00 -1.88
N LYS A 2 -29.85 -33.46 -2.91
CA LYS A 2 -28.46 -33.03 -3.15
C LYS A 2 -28.28 -31.83 -4.11
N GLY A 3 -29.32 -31.46 -4.88
CA GLY A 3 -29.25 -30.35 -5.85
C GLY A 3 -29.51 -28.95 -5.27
N ASP A 4 -30.20 -28.84 -4.13
CA ASP A 4 -30.66 -27.54 -3.58
C ASP A 4 -29.60 -26.85 -2.70
N VAL A 5 -28.63 -27.61 -2.18
CA VAL A 5 -27.54 -27.07 -1.33
C VAL A 5 -26.45 -26.39 -2.18
N MET A 6 -26.14 -26.92 -3.37
CA MET A 6 -25.13 -26.37 -4.28
C MET A 6 -25.57 -25.03 -4.89
N THR A 7 -26.85 -24.90 -5.25
CA THR A 7 -27.41 -23.65 -5.80
C THR A 7 -27.46 -22.54 -4.74
N ARG A 8 -27.77 -22.87 -3.48
CA ARG A 8 -27.76 -21.90 -2.37
C ARG A 8 -26.35 -21.45 -2.00
N MET A 9 -25.34 -22.32 -2.02
CA MET A 9 -23.94 -21.91 -1.79
C MET A 9 -23.41 -21.00 -2.92
N ALA A 10 -23.79 -21.23 -4.17
CA ALA A 10 -23.41 -20.35 -5.29
C ALA A 10 -24.09 -18.97 -5.21
N LEU A 11 -25.38 -18.90 -4.82
CA LEU A 11 -26.06 -17.63 -4.61
C LEU A 11 -25.50 -16.85 -3.41
N PHE A 12 -25.23 -17.50 -2.27
CA PHE A 12 -24.63 -16.82 -1.11
C PHE A 12 -23.19 -16.35 -1.38
N GLY A 13 -22.38 -17.11 -2.14
CA GLY A 13 -21.05 -16.70 -2.55
C GLY A 13 -21.06 -15.47 -3.47
N ASN A 14 -21.98 -15.42 -4.43
CA ASN A 14 -22.12 -14.29 -5.36
C ASN A 14 -22.67 -13.03 -4.69
N VAL A 15 -23.62 -13.15 -3.74
CA VAL A 15 -24.15 -12.01 -2.99
C VAL A 15 -23.11 -11.43 -2.04
N LEU A 16 -22.31 -12.27 -1.36
CA LEU A 16 -21.24 -11.81 -0.49
C LEU A 16 -20.08 -11.17 -1.28
N ALA A 17 -19.71 -11.74 -2.44
CA ALA A 17 -18.73 -11.13 -3.34
C ALA A 17 -19.20 -9.78 -3.89
N ALA A 18 -20.47 -9.66 -4.30
CA ALA A 18 -21.05 -8.41 -4.78
C ALA A 18 -21.17 -7.34 -3.67
N LEU A 19 -21.47 -7.71 -2.43
CA LEU A 19 -21.48 -6.78 -1.29
C LEU A 19 -20.08 -6.32 -0.89
N ILE A 20 -19.08 -7.21 -0.94
CA ILE A 20 -17.67 -6.86 -0.68
C ILE A 20 -17.13 -5.96 -1.79
N LEU A 21 -17.42 -6.26 -3.05
CA LEU A 21 -17.07 -5.42 -4.20
C LEU A 21 -17.78 -4.05 -4.15
N GLY A 22 -19.06 -4.01 -3.78
CA GLY A 22 -19.83 -2.77 -3.65
C GLY A 22 -19.35 -1.84 -2.53
N ALA A 23 -19.00 -2.39 -1.37
CA ALA A 23 -18.42 -1.61 -0.27
C ALA A 23 -16.99 -1.14 -0.57
N ALA A 24 -16.18 -1.95 -1.24
CA ALA A 24 -14.85 -1.57 -1.70
C ALA A 24 -14.90 -0.46 -2.77
N ALA A 25 -15.84 -0.56 -3.72
CA ALA A 25 -16.07 0.46 -4.73
C ALA A 25 -16.53 1.80 -4.12
N ALA A 26 -17.49 1.77 -3.18
CA ALA A 26 -17.95 2.98 -2.48
C ALA A 26 -16.83 3.66 -1.67
N ASN A 27 -15.98 2.88 -0.98
CA ASN A 27 -14.83 3.40 -0.24
C ASN A 27 -13.71 3.91 -1.17
N ALA A 28 -13.46 3.25 -2.30
CA ALA A 28 -12.51 3.71 -3.31
C ALA A 28 -12.99 5.02 -3.97
N GLN A 29 -14.29 5.14 -4.22
CA GLN A 29 -14.89 6.32 -4.86
C GLN A 29 -14.92 7.54 -3.92
N THR A 30 -15.19 7.33 -2.63
CA THR A 30 -15.07 8.39 -1.61
C THR A 30 -13.62 8.81 -1.37
N ALA A 31 -12.68 7.87 -1.27
CA ALA A 31 -11.25 8.19 -1.17
C ALA A 31 -10.76 8.96 -2.41
N SER A 32 -11.23 8.60 -3.60
CA SER A 32 -10.89 9.30 -4.84
C SER A 32 -11.51 10.71 -4.91
N GLY A 33 -12.74 10.87 -4.42
CA GLY A 33 -13.38 12.19 -4.28
C GLY A 33 -12.64 13.13 -3.30
N THR A 34 -12.17 12.60 -2.17
CA THR A 34 -11.35 13.37 -1.22
C THR A 34 -10.03 13.82 -1.84
N ILE A 35 -9.32 12.92 -2.54
CA ILE A 35 -8.05 13.25 -3.21
C ILE A 35 -8.29 14.36 -4.21
N ARG A 36 -9.28 14.20 -5.09
CA ARG A 36 -9.64 15.19 -6.10
C ARG A 36 -9.92 16.56 -5.50
N SER A 37 -10.77 16.60 -4.47
CA SER A 37 -11.15 17.86 -3.85
C SER A 37 -9.97 18.51 -3.12
N PHE A 38 -9.04 17.72 -2.55
CA PHE A 38 -7.78 18.26 -2.05
C PHE A 38 -6.93 18.90 -3.16
N GLU A 39 -6.85 18.28 -4.34
CA GLU A 39 -6.12 18.86 -5.49
C GLU A 39 -6.72 20.20 -5.92
N GLU A 40 -8.04 20.30 -5.96
CA GLU A 40 -8.74 21.53 -6.36
C GLU A 40 -8.55 22.68 -5.35
N HIS A 41 -8.58 22.38 -4.04
CA HIS A 41 -8.68 23.42 -3.00
C HIS A 41 -7.37 23.69 -2.25
N CYS A 42 -6.45 22.72 -2.21
CA CYS A 42 -5.24 22.80 -1.37
C CYS A 42 -3.94 22.76 -2.19
N ALA A 43 -3.91 22.04 -3.32
CA ALA A 43 -2.66 21.81 -4.05
C ALA A 43 -2.06 23.09 -4.64
N THR A 44 -2.87 24.09 -5.01
CA THR A 44 -2.39 25.38 -5.55
C THR A 44 -1.38 26.08 -4.64
N CYS A 45 -1.53 25.96 -3.32
CA CYS A 45 -0.60 26.52 -2.35
C CYS A 45 0.51 25.53 -1.99
N HIS A 46 0.16 24.25 -1.77
CA HIS A 46 1.09 23.26 -1.19
C HIS A 46 1.94 22.50 -2.21
N ARG A 47 1.63 22.57 -3.50
CA ARG A 47 2.37 21.94 -4.61
C ARG A 47 3.01 22.93 -5.57
N ASN A 48 2.86 24.22 -5.32
CA ASN A 48 3.43 25.26 -6.18
C ASN A 48 4.75 25.79 -5.60
N PRO A 49 5.91 25.44 -6.19
CA PRO A 49 7.21 25.94 -5.73
C PRO A 49 7.38 27.46 -5.89
N GLY A 50 6.51 28.12 -6.66
CA GLY A 50 6.47 29.58 -6.82
C GLY A 50 5.77 30.33 -5.67
N VAL A 51 4.78 29.69 -5.01
CA VAL A 51 4.11 30.27 -3.82
C VAL A 51 5.06 30.27 -2.61
N ALA A 52 6.01 29.34 -2.56
CA ALA A 52 7.08 29.31 -1.57
C ALA A 52 8.12 30.44 -1.69
N ARG A 53 8.12 31.23 -2.78
CA ARG A 53 9.18 32.21 -3.10
C ARG A 53 8.76 33.68 -3.04
N ALA A 54 7.51 33.99 -2.68
CA ALA A 54 7.09 35.38 -2.45
C ALA A 54 7.58 35.86 -1.07
N ALA A 55 8.50 36.82 -1.05
CA ALA A 55 9.03 37.39 0.19
C ALA A 55 7.94 38.13 0.98
N GLY A 56 7.67 37.68 2.22
CA GLY A 56 6.77 38.36 3.17
C GLY A 56 5.38 37.74 3.36
N ALA A 57 5.03 36.68 2.61
CA ALA A 57 3.83 35.89 2.90
C ALA A 57 4.16 34.74 3.87
N GLU A 58 3.24 34.44 4.80
CA GLU A 58 3.32 33.23 5.62
C GLU A 58 3.41 32.01 4.70
N GLN A 59 4.56 31.34 4.67
CA GLN A 59 4.88 30.34 3.66
C GLN A 59 4.05 29.08 3.88
N ALA A 60 3.25 28.71 2.88
CA ALA A 60 2.57 27.41 2.89
C ALA A 60 3.61 26.28 2.84
N PRO A 61 3.56 25.30 3.76
CA PRO A 61 4.46 24.15 3.71
C PRO A 61 4.26 23.36 2.42
N ASP A 62 5.34 22.88 1.81
CA ASP A 62 5.24 21.99 0.65
C ASP A 62 4.69 20.61 1.03
N THR A 63 4.44 19.76 0.04
CA THR A 63 3.92 18.41 0.27
C THR A 63 4.81 17.53 1.14
N ASP A 64 6.12 17.75 1.16
CA ASP A 64 7.05 16.94 1.95
C ASP A 64 7.01 17.33 3.42
N ALA A 65 6.90 18.64 3.69
CA ALA A 65 6.64 19.17 5.02
C ALA A 65 5.25 18.74 5.53
N LEU A 66 4.22 18.83 4.69
CA LEU A 66 2.87 18.38 5.03
C LEU A 66 2.81 16.90 5.40
N ARG A 67 3.54 16.04 4.69
CA ARG A 67 3.59 14.59 4.99
C ARG A 67 4.12 14.28 6.39
N LYS A 68 4.94 15.17 6.96
CA LYS A 68 5.48 14.97 8.31
C LYS A 68 4.46 15.27 9.41
N LEU A 69 3.34 15.93 9.08
CA LEU A 69 2.28 16.25 10.02
C LEU A 69 1.37 15.04 10.27
N SER A 70 0.83 14.94 11.48
CA SER A 70 -0.23 13.97 11.77
C SER A 70 -1.55 14.46 11.18
N PRO A 71 -2.48 13.53 10.83
CA PRO A 71 -3.83 13.91 10.45
C PRO A 71 -4.48 14.83 11.49
N ASP A 72 -4.29 14.57 12.79
CA ASP A 72 -4.81 15.39 13.87
C ASP A 72 -4.31 16.85 13.78
N THR A 73 -3.01 17.05 13.55
CA THR A 73 -2.43 18.39 13.38
C THR A 73 -2.99 19.11 12.16
N VAL A 74 -3.10 18.42 11.01
CA VAL A 74 -3.67 19.01 9.79
C VAL A 74 -5.13 19.37 10.00
N TYR A 75 -5.90 18.48 10.63
CA TYR A 75 -7.30 18.70 10.93
C TYR A 75 -7.50 19.92 11.83
N THR A 76 -6.73 20.03 12.91
CA THR A 76 -6.76 21.22 13.78
C THR A 76 -6.43 22.50 13.03
N ALA A 77 -5.42 22.47 12.14
CA ALA A 77 -4.99 23.63 11.37
C ALA A 77 -6.06 24.17 10.40
N ILE A 78 -6.92 23.32 9.85
CA ILE A 78 -7.98 23.73 8.91
C ILE A 78 -9.34 23.95 9.58
N THR A 79 -9.53 23.56 10.85
CA THR A 79 -10.83 23.62 11.53
C THR A 79 -10.87 24.49 12.78
N VAL A 80 -9.86 24.42 13.64
CA VAL A 80 -9.90 25.07 14.96
C VAL A 80 -9.42 26.50 14.86
N ASN A 81 -8.29 26.73 14.19
CA ASN A 81 -7.71 28.06 13.99
C ASN A 81 -7.26 28.23 12.53
N PRO A 82 -8.18 28.23 11.56
CA PRO A 82 -7.80 28.35 10.16
C PRO A 82 -7.30 29.76 9.83
N THR A 83 -6.23 29.83 9.04
CA THR A 83 -5.89 31.07 8.31
C THR A 83 -7.05 31.43 7.37
N PRO A 84 -7.18 32.70 6.93
CA PRO A 84 -8.23 33.07 5.96
C PRO A 84 -8.22 32.20 4.70
N ALA A 85 -7.04 31.79 4.23
CA ALA A 85 -6.89 30.89 3.09
C ALA A 85 -7.45 29.49 3.39
N HIS A 86 -7.15 28.89 4.56
CA HIS A 86 -7.75 27.62 4.94
C HIS A 86 -9.27 27.74 5.12
N ALA A 87 -9.75 28.80 5.79
CA ALA A 87 -11.17 29.03 6.00
C ALA A 87 -11.93 29.10 4.66
N GLN A 88 -11.35 29.78 3.66
CA GLN A 88 -11.91 29.82 2.31
C GLN A 88 -11.85 28.46 1.61
N ALA A 89 -10.71 27.76 1.68
CA ALA A 89 -10.52 26.47 1.01
C ALA A 89 -11.46 25.36 1.54
N VAL A 90 -11.90 25.45 2.80
CA VAL A 90 -12.81 24.47 3.42
C VAL A 90 -14.20 25.01 3.71
N ALA A 91 -14.56 26.17 3.16
CA ALA A 91 -15.84 26.84 3.42
C ALA A 91 -17.04 25.92 3.10
N ASP A 92 -16.97 25.23 1.95
CA ASP A 92 -18.02 24.34 1.46
C ASP A 92 -17.81 22.87 1.87
N ALA A 93 -16.71 22.56 2.57
CA ALA A 93 -16.40 21.20 2.98
C ALA A 93 -17.13 20.79 4.27
N ASN A 94 -17.83 19.65 4.22
CA ASN A 94 -18.37 19.02 5.41
C ASN A 94 -17.26 18.39 6.28
N ASP A 95 -17.60 17.96 7.50
CA ASP A 95 -16.65 17.36 8.46
C ASP A 95 -15.93 16.12 7.89
N ILE A 96 -16.67 15.28 7.16
CA ILE A 96 -16.14 14.07 6.51
C ILE A 96 -15.03 14.44 5.53
N LEU A 97 -15.24 15.47 4.70
CA LEU A 97 -14.29 15.92 3.71
C LEU A 97 -13.07 16.59 4.36
N LYS A 98 -13.27 17.39 5.42
CA LYS A 98 -12.20 18.00 6.21
C LYS A 98 -11.30 16.94 6.86
N ARG A 99 -11.90 15.89 7.45
CA ARG A 99 -11.15 14.73 7.95
C ARG A 99 -10.44 14.02 6.81
N GLY A 100 -11.10 13.83 5.68
CA GLY A 100 -10.51 13.25 4.48
C GLY A 100 -9.24 13.98 4.03
N TYR A 101 -9.23 15.31 4.01
CA TYR A 101 -8.03 16.10 3.69
C TYR A 101 -6.90 15.82 4.67
N ALA A 102 -7.20 15.87 5.97
CA ALA A 102 -6.23 15.59 7.01
C ALA A 102 -5.67 14.16 6.94
N GLU A 103 -6.51 13.17 6.68
CA GLU A 103 -6.11 11.77 6.53
C GLU A 103 -5.33 11.53 5.24
N PHE A 104 -5.69 12.21 4.15
CA PHE A 104 -4.95 12.17 2.89
C PHE A 104 -3.56 12.76 3.05
N VAL A 105 -3.48 13.97 3.61
CA VAL A 105 -2.21 14.64 3.88
C VAL A 105 -1.38 13.83 4.85
N GLY A 106 -1.97 13.37 5.96
CA GLY A 106 -1.32 12.65 7.05
C GLY A 106 -1.09 11.15 6.80
N GLY A 107 -1.62 10.60 5.69
CA GLY A 107 -1.37 9.25 5.20
C GLY A 107 -2.10 8.12 5.95
N ARG A 108 -2.96 8.44 6.93
CA ARG A 108 -3.59 7.50 7.87
C ARG A 108 -4.80 8.13 8.55
N LYS A 109 -5.55 7.34 9.32
CA LYS A 109 -6.75 7.79 10.04
C LYS A 109 -6.46 8.76 11.20
N ILE A 110 -7.34 9.72 11.44
CA ILE A 110 -7.27 10.62 12.60
C ILE A 110 -7.39 9.82 13.90
N GLY A 111 -6.63 10.19 14.94
CA GLY A 111 -6.64 9.48 16.23
C GLY A 111 -6.06 8.07 16.19
N SER A 112 -5.49 7.63 15.05
CA SER A 112 -4.91 6.30 14.90
C SER A 112 -3.68 6.07 15.78
N ILE A 113 -2.83 7.09 15.91
CA ILE A 113 -1.56 7.03 16.65
C ILE A 113 -1.76 6.61 18.11
N PRO A 114 -2.44 7.39 18.96
CA PRO A 114 -2.58 7.02 20.37
C PRO A 114 -3.38 5.72 20.55
N ALA A 115 -4.33 5.43 19.67
CA ALA A 115 -5.21 4.29 19.78
C ALA A 115 -4.52 2.96 19.42
N GLY A 116 -3.61 2.97 18.44
CA GLY A 116 -2.88 1.79 17.98
C GLY A 116 -1.54 1.54 18.69
N ASP A 117 -1.09 2.45 19.55
CA ASP A 117 0.19 2.33 20.27
C ASP A 117 0.20 1.06 21.16
N PRO A 118 1.19 0.17 21.00
CA PRO A 118 1.36 -1.00 21.88
C PRO A 118 1.27 -0.67 23.37
N LYS A 119 1.74 0.51 23.80
CA LYS A 119 1.71 0.94 25.21
C LYS A 119 0.30 1.12 25.77
N THR A 120 -0.68 1.41 24.92
CA THR A 120 -2.09 1.58 25.34
C THR A 120 -2.88 0.27 25.19
N MET A 121 -2.32 -0.72 24.50
CA MET A 121 -2.92 -2.04 24.32
C MET A 121 -2.71 -2.94 25.54
N ARG A 122 -3.81 -3.52 26.04
CA ARG A 122 -3.83 -4.35 27.26
C ARG A 122 -3.36 -5.79 27.05
N ASN A 123 -3.33 -6.28 25.82
CA ASN A 123 -3.06 -7.67 25.46
C ASN A 123 -1.57 -7.93 25.14
N GLN A 124 -0.65 -7.19 25.76
CA GLN A 124 0.79 -7.43 25.58
C GLN A 124 1.21 -8.82 26.06
N CYS A 125 2.17 -9.43 25.37
CA CYS A 125 2.75 -10.69 25.81
C CYS A 125 3.53 -10.49 27.12
N HIS A 126 3.31 -11.38 28.09
CA HIS A 126 4.09 -11.40 29.32
C HIS A 126 5.52 -11.85 29.03
N ALA A 127 6.51 -11.33 29.78
CA ALA A 127 7.92 -11.69 29.61
C ALA A 127 8.19 -13.21 29.76
N SER A 128 7.35 -13.91 30.54
CA SER A 128 7.40 -15.37 30.72
C SER A 128 6.68 -16.18 29.63
N SER A 129 5.72 -15.59 28.90
CA SER A 129 5.11 -16.22 27.72
C SER A 129 6.00 -15.90 26.53
N SER A 130 6.79 -16.87 26.10
CA SER A 130 7.86 -16.68 25.13
C SER A 130 7.35 -16.19 23.77
N ALA A 131 7.20 -14.87 23.67
CA ALA A 131 7.20 -14.08 22.46
C ALA A 131 8.61 -14.12 21.85
N LYS A 132 9.20 -15.31 21.69
CA LYS A 132 10.47 -15.49 21.00
C LYS A 132 10.14 -15.88 19.58
N LEU A 133 10.64 -15.09 18.64
CA LEU A 133 10.66 -15.48 17.24
C LEU A 133 11.54 -16.72 17.11
N SER A 134 10.96 -17.84 16.69
CA SER A 134 11.72 -19.01 16.28
C SER A 134 12.26 -18.80 14.86
N ASP A 135 13.12 -19.71 14.39
CA ASP A 135 13.51 -19.73 12.98
C ASP A 135 12.26 -19.79 12.08
N PRO A 136 12.00 -18.78 11.24
CA PRO A 136 10.88 -18.74 10.30
C PRO A 136 10.84 -19.88 9.29
N THR A 137 11.96 -20.58 9.08
CA THR A 137 12.11 -21.67 8.10
C THR A 137 11.98 -23.07 8.72
N ALA A 138 11.96 -23.17 10.05
CA ALA A 138 12.02 -24.45 10.75
C ALA A 138 10.70 -25.24 10.79
N GLY A 139 9.61 -24.72 10.20
CA GLY A 139 8.30 -25.37 10.23
C GLY A 139 7.32 -24.80 9.21
N PRO A 140 6.04 -25.20 9.28
CA PRO A 140 4.98 -24.64 8.45
C PRO A 140 4.93 -23.12 8.57
N SER A 141 4.95 -22.43 7.44
CA SER A 141 4.88 -20.97 7.38
C SER A 141 3.94 -20.50 6.28
N TRP A 142 3.43 -19.29 6.44
CA TRP A 142 2.79 -18.50 5.40
C TRP A 142 3.48 -17.14 5.38
N ASN A 143 4.46 -16.95 4.50
CA ASN A 143 5.40 -15.84 4.60
C ASN A 143 5.20 -14.82 3.47
N GLY A 144 4.58 -13.68 3.78
CA GLY A 144 4.18 -12.68 2.80
C GLY A 144 2.83 -13.03 2.14
N TRP A 145 2.70 -12.69 0.86
CA TRP A 145 1.45 -12.83 0.12
C TRP A 145 0.98 -14.29 -0.01
N SER A 146 1.91 -15.21 -0.24
CA SER A 146 1.68 -16.63 -0.49
C SER A 146 2.64 -17.48 0.35
N ALA A 147 2.32 -18.76 0.56
CA ALA A 147 3.23 -19.69 1.24
C ALA A 147 4.50 -19.98 0.43
N ASP A 148 4.47 -19.71 -0.87
CA ASP A 148 5.54 -19.95 -1.83
C ASP A 148 5.71 -18.76 -2.78
N ALA A 149 6.90 -18.64 -3.38
CA ALA A 149 7.25 -17.53 -4.26
C ALA A 149 6.59 -17.59 -5.66
N THR A 150 5.93 -18.71 -6.00
CA THR A 150 5.15 -18.85 -7.24
C THR A 150 3.73 -18.32 -7.10
N ASN A 151 3.37 -17.79 -5.92
CA ASN A 151 2.08 -17.19 -5.61
C ASN A 151 0.88 -18.14 -5.81
N SER A 152 1.06 -19.44 -5.59
CA SER A 152 -0.02 -20.43 -5.73
C SER A 152 -1.18 -20.24 -4.74
N ARG A 153 -0.92 -19.51 -3.64
CA ARG A 153 -1.83 -19.36 -2.48
C ARG A 153 -2.30 -20.71 -1.93
N PHE A 154 -1.45 -21.74 -2.03
CA PHE A 154 -1.76 -23.08 -1.58
C PHE A 154 -0.91 -23.46 -0.36
N GLN A 155 -1.58 -23.96 0.69
CA GLN A 155 -0.91 -24.60 1.82
C GLN A 155 -1.03 -26.12 1.71
N THR A 156 0.09 -26.83 1.80
CA THR A 156 0.08 -28.30 1.72
C THR A 156 -0.65 -28.91 2.92
N ALA A 157 -1.25 -30.09 2.76
CA ALA A 157 -1.93 -30.78 3.87
C ALA A 157 -0.99 -31.04 5.06
N LYS A 158 0.28 -31.38 4.79
CA LYS A 158 1.31 -31.58 5.83
C LYS A 158 1.54 -30.33 6.67
N ALA A 159 1.56 -29.16 6.03
CA ALA A 159 1.78 -27.88 6.69
C ALA A 159 0.51 -27.30 7.33
N ALA A 160 -0.66 -27.52 6.72
CA ALA A 160 -1.94 -27.09 7.25
C ALA A 160 -2.32 -27.87 8.52
N ALA A 161 -2.00 -29.18 8.57
CA ALA A 161 -2.36 -30.07 9.67
C ALA A 161 -3.85 -30.03 10.07
N ILE A 162 -4.72 -29.69 9.10
CA ILE A 162 -6.18 -29.68 9.21
C ILE A 162 -6.72 -30.42 8.00
N THR A 163 -7.55 -31.43 8.25
CA THR A 163 -8.22 -32.23 7.23
C THR A 163 -9.63 -31.70 6.97
N ALA A 164 -10.20 -32.04 5.81
CA ALA A 164 -11.58 -31.66 5.46
C ALA A 164 -12.62 -32.16 6.48
N ALA A 165 -12.37 -33.31 7.12
CA ALA A 165 -13.26 -33.88 8.13
C ALA A 165 -13.27 -33.09 9.45
N GLU A 166 -12.19 -32.34 9.75
CA GLU A 166 -12.06 -31.56 10.99
C GLU A 166 -12.63 -30.14 10.85
N VAL A 167 -12.80 -29.64 9.62
CA VAL A 167 -13.30 -28.28 9.34
C VAL A 167 -14.62 -27.96 10.06
N PRO A 168 -15.63 -28.85 10.10
CA PRO A 168 -16.88 -28.57 10.84
C PRO A 168 -16.70 -28.39 12.35
N GLY A 169 -15.60 -28.88 12.92
CA GLY A 169 -15.29 -28.79 14.35
C GLY A 169 -14.46 -27.57 14.75
N LEU A 170 -14.04 -26.72 13.80
CA LEU A 170 -13.22 -25.55 14.08
C LEU A 170 -13.95 -24.53 14.96
N LYS A 171 -13.20 -23.89 15.85
CA LYS A 171 -13.68 -22.85 16.77
C LYS A 171 -12.72 -21.67 16.76
N LEU A 172 -13.23 -20.49 17.08
CA LEU A 172 -12.41 -19.29 17.28
C LEU A 172 -11.42 -19.56 18.43
N LYS A 173 -10.13 -19.42 18.14
CA LYS A 173 -9.06 -19.59 19.14
C LYS A 173 -8.78 -18.31 19.91
N TRP A 174 -8.63 -17.20 19.20
CA TRP A 174 -8.44 -15.86 19.74
C TRP A 174 -8.83 -14.82 18.70
N ALA A 175 -9.06 -13.58 19.13
CA ALA A 175 -9.31 -12.43 18.28
C ALA A 175 -8.42 -11.26 18.71
N PHE A 176 -7.98 -10.44 17.75
CA PHE A 176 -7.16 -9.26 18.00
C PHE A 176 -7.92 -8.01 17.54
N GLY A 177 -8.16 -7.08 18.47
CA GLY A 177 -8.86 -5.83 18.18
C GLY A 177 -7.92 -4.74 17.68
N LEU A 178 -8.33 -4.02 16.63
CA LEU A 178 -7.59 -2.91 16.05
C LEU A 178 -8.35 -1.59 16.24
N PRO A 179 -7.92 -0.75 17.19
CA PRO A 179 -8.57 0.53 17.43
C PRO A 179 -8.49 1.46 16.21
N ASN A 180 -9.62 2.06 15.84
CA ASN A 180 -9.75 3.04 14.74
C ASN A 180 -9.36 2.53 13.34
N ALA A 181 -9.12 1.23 13.17
CA ALA A 181 -8.94 0.65 11.86
C ALA A 181 -10.29 0.50 11.15
N ALA A 182 -10.39 1.01 9.92
CA ALA A 182 -11.61 0.94 9.12
C ALA A 182 -11.49 -0.11 8.00
N SER A 183 -10.29 -0.54 7.66
CA SER A 183 -10.04 -1.54 6.63
C SER A 183 -8.78 -2.36 6.92
N MET A 184 -8.85 -3.66 6.63
CA MET A 184 -7.72 -4.58 6.72
C MET A 184 -7.46 -5.24 5.37
N TYR A 185 -6.49 -4.69 4.63
CA TYR A 185 -6.05 -5.26 3.35
C TYR A 185 -4.81 -6.14 3.49
N SER A 186 -4.01 -5.94 4.55
CA SER A 186 -2.80 -6.74 4.80
C SER A 186 -3.16 -8.20 5.02
N GLN A 187 -2.59 -9.08 4.20
CA GLN A 187 -2.66 -10.51 4.43
C GLN A 187 -1.76 -10.85 5.64
N PRO A 188 -2.26 -11.59 6.63
CA PRO A 188 -1.44 -11.99 7.77
C PRO A 188 -0.31 -12.91 7.32
N THR A 189 0.91 -12.62 7.77
CA THR A 189 2.07 -13.48 7.61
C THR A 189 2.28 -14.28 8.88
N VAL A 190 2.34 -15.60 8.76
CA VAL A 190 2.61 -16.53 9.85
C VAL A 190 4.01 -17.11 9.69
N ALA A 191 4.94 -16.68 10.54
CA ALA A 191 6.34 -17.08 10.44
C ALA A 191 7.01 -17.07 11.82
N GLY A 192 7.83 -18.07 12.12
CA GLY A 192 8.63 -18.12 13.35
C GLY A 192 7.78 -18.09 14.64
N GLY A 193 6.57 -18.66 14.62
CA GLY A 193 5.63 -18.64 15.74
C GLY A 193 4.88 -17.31 15.94
N ARG A 194 5.02 -16.37 15.00
CA ARG A 194 4.35 -15.07 15.02
C ARG A 194 3.31 -14.94 13.93
N VAL A 195 2.40 -13.98 14.12
CA VAL A 195 1.56 -13.43 13.06
C VAL A 195 1.89 -11.95 12.89
N PHE A 196 2.22 -11.53 11.67
CA PHE A 196 2.54 -10.15 11.29
C PHE A 196 1.48 -9.59 10.36
N PHE A 197 1.03 -8.36 10.59
CA PHE A 197 0.05 -7.71 9.72
C PHE A 197 0.06 -6.19 9.91
N GLY A 198 -0.20 -5.48 8.81
CA GLY A 198 -0.40 -4.03 8.78
C GLY A 198 -1.87 -3.62 8.84
N ALA A 199 -2.11 -2.36 9.17
CA ALA A 199 -3.44 -1.74 9.18
C ALA A 199 -3.45 -0.40 8.43
N ASP A 200 -4.64 0.05 8.02
CA ASP A 200 -4.88 1.36 7.41
C ASP A 200 -4.55 2.54 8.35
N THR A 201 -4.49 2.29 9.66
CA THR A 201 -4.00 3.20 10.70
C THR A 201 -2.50 3.50 10.62
N GLY A 202 -1.76 2.72 9.82
CA GLY A 202 -0.30 2.82 9.68
C GLY A 202 0.46 2.02 10.72
N TYR A 203 -0.22 1.24 11.57
CA TYR A 203 0.46 0.30 12.45
C TYR A 203 0.75 -1.03 11.76
N VAL A 204 1.91 -1.61 12.08
CA VAL A 204 2.26 -3.00 11.84
C VAL A 204 2.43 -3.69 13.18
N TYR A 205 1.81 -4.85 13.34
CA TYR A 205 1.86 -5.61 14.57
C TYR A 205 2.54 -6.96 14.35
N SER A 206 3.20 -7.45 15.40
CA SER A 206 3.55 -8.85 15.55
C SER A 206 2.86 -9.38 16.79
N VAL A 207 2.13 -10.48 16.64
CA VAL A 207 1.46 -11.17 17.75
C VAL A 207 1.95 -12.60 17.85
N ASP A 208 1.87 -13.18 19.05
CA ASP A 208 2.12 -14.60 19.24
C ASP A 208 1.02 -15.44 18.56
N ALA A 209 1.39 -16.38 17.70
CA ALA A 209 0.40 -17.16 16.94
C ALA A 209 -0.44 -18.11 17.83
N LYS A 210 0.07 -18.49 19.01
CA LYS A 210 -0.62 -19.41 19.90
C LYS A 210 -1.70 -18.71 20.72
N THR A 211 -1.41 -17.52 21.22
CA THR A 211 -2.21 -16.81 22.23
C THR A 211 -2.88 -15.55 21.70
N GLY A 212 -2.39 -14.98 20.59
CA GLY A 212 -2.85 -13.69 20.08
C GLY A 212 -2.35 -12.48 20.89
N CYS A 213 -1.45 -12.67 21.85
CA CYS A 213 -0.88 -11.54 22.59
C CYS A 213 0.02 -10.68 21.70
N LEU A 214 0.03 -9.38 21.95
CA LEU A 214 0.85 -8.40 21.26
C LEU A 214 2.31 -8.51 21.70
N ALA A 215 3.19 -8.83 20.75
CA ALA A 215 4.62 -8.87 21.00
C ALA A 215 5.28 -7.51 20.82
N TRP A 216 4.98 -6.87 19.70
CA TRP A 216 5.41 -5.51 19.39
C TRP A 216 4.46 -4.89 18.36
N GLY A 217 4.44 -3.57 18.31
CA GLY A 217 3.84 -2.81 17.22
C GLY A 217 4.77 -1.69 16.78
N PHE A 218 4.72 -1.37 15.49
CA PHE A 218 5.51 -0.33 14.85
C PHE A 218 4.60 0.62 14.09
N GLN A 219 4.93 1.90 14.14
CA GLN A 219 4.16 2.95 13.48
C GLN A 219 4.86 3.39 12.19
N ALA A 220 4.30 3.02 11.04
CA ALA A 220 4.72 3.51 9.73
C ALA A 220 4.21 4.93 9.46
N ALA A 221 4.74 5.56 8.41
CA ALA A 221 4.38 6.93 8.06
C ALA A 221 3.00 7.03 7.39
N ALA A 222 2.48 5.93 6.84
CA ALA A 222 1.15 5.83 6.26
C ALA A 222 0.56 4.43 6.45
N GLY A 223 -0.71 4.26 6.07
CA GLY A 223 -1.39 2.97 6.08
C GLY A 223 -0.59 1.85 5.39
N VAL A 224 -0.63 0.65 5.96
CA VAL A 224 0.06 -0.54 5.45
C VAL A 224 -0.98 -1.55 4.98
N ARG A 225 -0.99 -1.83 3.68
CA ARG A 225 -1.97 -2.73 3.04
C ARG A 225 -1.37 -4.02 2.49
N ASN A 226 -0.06 -4.10 2.40
CA ASN A 226 0.66 -5.26 1.86
C ASN A 226 0.96 -6.30 2.95
N ALA A 227 1.21 -7.53 2.52
CA ALA A 227 1.72 -8.57 3.40
C ALA A 227 3.17 -8.28 3.82
N VAL A 228 3.51 -8.66 5.06
CA VAL A 228 4.85 -8.50 5.62
C VAL A 228 5.71 -9.70 5.21
N SER A 229 6.79 -9.50 4.45
CA SER A 229 7.75 -10.57 4.17
C SER A 229 8.75 -10.71 5.32
N VAL A 230 9.00 -11.91 5.82
CA VAL A 230 9.96 -12.17 6.91
C VAL A 230 11.14 -12.98 6.38
N GLY A 231 12.37 -12.63 6.74
CA GLY A 231 13.51 -13.45 6.36
C GLY A 231 14.84 -13.01 6.95
N PRO A 232 15.94 -13.71 6.61
CA PRO A 232 17.22 -13.49 7.24
C PRO A 232 17.78 -12.10 6.92
N VAL A 233 18.40 -11.48 7.92
CA VAL A 233 19.08 -10.19 7.78
C VAL A 233 20.49 -10.28 8.36
N LYS A 234 21.43 -9.57 7.76
CA LYS A 234 22.85 -9.53 8.15
C LYS A 234 23.30 -8.08 8.35
N GLY A 235 24.38 -7.89 9.12
CA GLY A 235 24.95 -6.57 9.37
C GLY A 235 24.21 -5.74 10.42
N HIS A 236 23.23 -6.32 11.11
CA HIS A 236 22.48 -5.69 12.19
C HIS A 236 22.72 -6.43 13.50
N ALA A 237 23.46 -5.82 14.42
CA ALA A 237 23.84 -6.46 15.68
C ALA A 237 22.60 -6.81 16.51
N GLY A 238 22.48 -8.09 16.88
CA GLY A 238 21.35 -8.62 17.65
C GLY A 238 20.13 -9.02 16.81
N SER A 239 20.15 -8.84 15.49
CA SER A 239 19.04 -9.13 14.59
C SER A 239 19.39 -10.28 13.65
N SER A 240 18.60 -11.36 13.68
CA SER A 240 18.76 -12.51 12.76
C SER A 240 17.75 -12.49 11.62
N TYR A 241 16.58 -11.91 11.86
CA TYR A 241 15.48 -11.86 10.91
C TYR A 241 14.89 -10.46 10.85
N ALA A 242 14.46 -10.06 9.67
CA ALA A 242 13.76 -8.81 9.44
C ALA A 242 12.36 -9.05 8.88
N ALA A 243 11.45 -8.13 9.21
CA ALA A 243 10.11 -7.99 8.68
C ALA A 243 10.10 -6.81 7.69
N TYR A 244 9.76 -7.10 6.44
CA TYR A 244 9.79 -6.19 5.29
C TYR A 244 8.39 -5.86 4.81
N PHE A 245 8.08 -4.58 4.64
CA PHE A 245 6.79 -4.12 4.13
C PHE A 245 6.94 -2.71 3.55
N GLY A 246 5.88 -2.22 2.89
CA GLY A 246 5.82 -0.84 2.42
C GLY A 246 4.55 -0.12 2.88
N ASP A 247 4.53 1.20 2.74
CA ASP A 247 3.37 2.01 3.07
C ASP A 247 2.77 2.73 1.84
N LEU A 248 1.62 3.35 2.07
CA LEU A 248 0.90 4.09 1.04
C LEU A 248 1.51 5.47 0.67
N ARG A 249 2.75 5.75 1.08
CA ARG A 249 3.53 6.92 0.69
C ARG A 249 4.83 6.56 -0.01
N GLY A 250 5.01 5.30 -0.41
CA GLY A 250 6.20 4.87 -1.13
C GLY A 250 7.40 4.60 -0.20
N ASN A 251 7.19 4.51 1.11
CA ASN A 251 8.25 4.09 2.02
C ASN A 251 8.31 2.57 2.10
N VAL A 252 9.52 2.04 2.27
CA VAL A 252 9.81 0.62 2.48
C VAL A 252 10.61 0.49 3.77
N TYR A 253 10.27 -0.52 4.56
CA TYR A 253 10.76 -0.72 5.91
C TYR A 253 11.43 -2.09 6.03
N ALA A 254 12.48 -2.15 6.84
CA ALA A 254 12.90 -3.39 7.49
C ALA A 254 12.91 -3.16 8.99
N LEU A 255 12.18 -4.00 9.71
CA LEU A 255 12.20 -4.05 11.17
C LEU A 255 12.85 -5.33 11.62
N ASP A 256 13.51 -5.33 12.76
CA ASP A 256 13.88 -6.55 13.46
C ASP A 256 12.59 -7.33 13.75
N ALA A 257 12.47 -8.55 13.20
CA ALA A 257 11.23 -9.31 13.26
C ALA A 257 10.87 -9.75 14.71
N ALA A 258 11.85 -9.82 15.61
CA ALA A 258 11.62 -10.22 16.99
C ALA A 258 11.13 -9.07 17.87
N THR A 259 11.59 -7.84 17.61
CA THR A 259 11.43 -6.68 18.49
C THR A 259 10.65 -5.51 17.87
N GLY A 260 10.49 -5.48 16.55
CA GLY A 260 9.85 -4.37 15.83
C GLY A 260 10.73 -3.13 15.67
N LYS A 261 12.00 -3.17 16.11
CA LYS A 261 12.93 -2.05 15.97
C LYS A 261 13.29 -1.83 14.50
N ALA A 262 13.21 -0.60 14.01
CA ALA A 262 13.64 -0.29 12.65
C ALA A 262 15.13 -0.57 12.44
N LEU A 263 15.43 -1.32 11.39
CA LEU A 263 16.78 -1.59 10.88
C LEU A 263 17.15 -0.59 9.79
N TRP A 264 16.20 -0.33 8.88
CA TRP A 264 16.29 0.72 7.86
C TRP A 264 14.90 1.12 7.37
N ILE A 265 14.81 2.34 6.85
CA ILE A 265 13.60 2.91 6.22
C ILE A 265 14.07 3.72 5.01
N VAL A 266 13.48 3.49 3.84
CA VAL A 266 13.82 4.19 2.60
C VAL A 266 12.56 4.60 1.85
N SER A 267 12.58 5.79 1.23
CA SER A 267 11.58 6.13 0.19
C SER A 267 12.11 5.66 -1.16
N VAL A 268 11.28 4.96 -1.93
CA VAL A 268 11.68 4.35 -3.21
C VAL A 268 11.12 5.04 -4.44
N ASP A 269 10.33 6.09 -4.24
CA ASP A 269 9.78 6.90 -5.32
C ASP A 269 9.60 8.36 -4.90
N PRO A 270 10.12 9.34 -5.66
CA PRO A 270 9.93 10.75 -5.36
C PRO A 270 8.52 11.24 -5.72
N HIS A 271 7.76 10.49 -6.54
CA HIS A 271 6.43 10.91 -6.94
C HIS A 271 5.51 10.97 -5.72
N PRO A 272 4.86 12.11 -5.44
CA PRO A 272 4.12 12.29 -4.20
C PRO A 272 3.01 11.24 -4.06
N LEU A 273 2.34 10.86 -5.14
CA LEU A 273 1.25 9.89 -5.06
C LEU A 273 1.70 8.44 -5.21
N ALA A 274 3.01 8.14 -5.24
CA ALA A 274 3.49 6.77 -5.25
C ALA A 274 3.11 6.04 -3.95
N ALA A 275 2.78 4.76 -4.08
CA ALA A 275 2.36 3.91 -2.98
C ALA A 275 2.84 2.47 -3.19
N VAL A 276 3.24 1.82 -2.10
CA VAL A 276 3.51 0.38 -2.08
C VAL A 276 2.21 -0.34 -1.72
N THR A 277 1.49 -0.76 -2.76
CA THR A 277 0.17 -1.38 -2.63
C THR A 277 0.23 -2.91 -2.72
N GLY A 278 1.07 -3.43 -3.63
CA GLY A 278 1.43 -4.85 -3.73
C GLY A 278 2.44 -5.26 -2.66
N SER A 279 2.56 -6.57 -2.39
CA SER A 279 3.45 -7.03 -1.32
C SER A 279 4.91 -7.12 -1.79
N PRO A 280 5.86 -6.55 -1.03
CA PRO A 280 7.28 -6.80 -1.28
C PRO A 280 7.62 -8.27 -1.13
N ILE A 281 8.39 -8.84 -2.06
CA ILE A 281 8.91 -10.22 -1.96
C ILE A 281 10.39 -10.23 -1.67
N LEU A 282 10.77 -10.97 -0.64
CA LEU A 282 12.16 -11.28 -0.33
C LEU A 282 12.60 -12.53 -1.09
N HIS A 283 13.67 -12.42 -1.86
CA HIS A 283 14.28 -13.53 -2.56
C HIS A 283 15.79 -13.38 -2.62
N LYS A 284 16.52 -14.35 -2.06
CA LYS A 284 18.00 -14.40 -2.06
C LYS A 284 18.69 -13.09 -1.64
N GLY A 285 18.20 -12.46 -0.57
CA GLY A 285 18.76 -11.22 -0.04
C GLY A 285 18.39 -9.95 -0.81
N ARG A 286 17.50 -10.05 -1.81
CA ARG A 286 16.91 -8.92 -2.52
C ARG A 286 15.43 -8.80 -2.18
N LEU A 287 14.99 -7.57 -1.95
CA LEU A 287 13.58 -7.25 -1.77
C LEU A 287 13.05 -6.60 -3.06
N TYR A 288 12.11 -7.25 -3.72
CA TYR A 288 11.44 -6.71 -4.90
C TYR A 288 10.15 -6.02 -4.48
N VAL A 289 10.07 -4.71 -4.74
CA VAL A 289 9.00 -3.84 -4.28
C VAL A 289 8.19 -3.36 -5.49
N PRO A 290 6.91 -3.73 -5.59
CA PRO A 290 6.01 -3.21 -6.62
C PRO A 290 5.45 -1.83 -6.25
N LEU A 291 5.45 -0.91 -7.22
CA LEU A 291 4.97 0.46 -7.04
C LEU A 291 3.76 0.72 -7.93
N ALA A 292 2.69 1.19 -7.28
CA ALA A 292 1.55 1.82 -7.92
C ALA A 292 1.41 3.26 -7.43
N SER A 293 0.29 3.91 -7.74
CA SER A 293 0.03 5.26 -7.28
C SER A 293 -1.43 5.49 -6.93
N ARG A 294 -1.67 6.66 -6.33
CA ARG A 294 -3.00 7.26 -6.18
C ARG A 294 -3.25 8.34 -7.23
N GLU A 295 -2.38 8.48 -8.23
CA GLU A 295 -2.49 9.51 -9.27
C GLU A 295 -3.68 9.28 -10.20
N GLU A 296 -4.07 8.02 -10.43
CA GLU A 296 -5.31 7.65 -11.11
C GLU A 296 -6.55 8.35 -10.53
N ALA A 297 -6.60 8.51 -9.21
CA ALA A 297 -7.69 9.19 -8.52
C ALA A 297 -7.56 10.72 -8.58
N ALA A 298 -6.34 11.24 -8.42
CA ALA A 298 -6.06 12.67 -8.50
C ALA A 298 -6.32 13.21 -9.91
N GLY A 299 -5.97 12.44 -10.94
CA GLY A 299 -6.13 12.80 -12.35
C GLY A 299 -7.56 13.02 -12.79
N GLY A 300 -8.54 12.44 -12.10
CA GLY A 300 -9.96 12.73 -12.35
C GLY A 300 -10.37 14.17 -12.00
N GLY A 301 -9.51 14.95 -11.33
CA GLY A 301 -9.72 16.36 -11.02
C GLY A 301 -9.34 17.29 -12.17
N PRO A 302 -10.21 18.23 -12.58
CA PRO A 302 -9.95 19.09 -13.73
C PRO A 302 -8.85 20.13 -13.48
N ASP A 303 -8.43 20.35 -12.22
CA ASP A 303 -7.33 21.22 -11.85
C ASP A 303 -5.99 20.49 -11.65
N TYR A 304 -5.99 19.15 -11.68
CA TYR A 304 -4.76 18.36 -11.48
C TYR A 304 -3.95 18.26 -12.79
N PRO A 305 -2.63 18.51 -12.77
CA PRO A 305 -1.77 18.34 -13.95
C PRO A 305 -1.47 16.84 -14.22
N CYS A 306 -2.52 16.11 -14.58
CA CYS A 306 -2.47 14.68 -14.89
C CYS A 306 -1.68 14.41 -16.18
N CYS A 307 -0.88 13.35 -16.28
CA CYS A 307 -0.39 12.51 -15.20
C CYS A 307 1.09 12.20 -15.47
N THR A 308 1.85 11.94 -14.41
CA THR A 308 3.32 11.82 -14.50
C THR A 308 3.88 10.57 -13.81
N PHE A 309 3.08 9.86 -13.01
CA PHE A 309 3.48 8.62 -12.40
C PHE A 309 3.74 7.55 -13.46
N ARG A 310 4.77 6.74 -13.21
CA ARG A 310 5.09 5.54 -13.98
C ARG A 310 5.26 4.39 -13.01
N GLY A 311 4.50 3.33 -13.20
CA GLY A 311 4.64 2.10 -12.42
C GLY A 311 6.07 1.56 -12.50
N SER A 312 6.54 0.96 -11.41
CA SER A 312 7.90 0.45 -11.35
C SER A 312 8.06 -0.72 -10.39
N ILE A 313 9.08 -1.55 -10.65
CA ILE A 313 9.65 -2.45 -9.65
C ILE A 313 10.97 -1.86 -9.17
N VAL A 314 11.17 -1.88 -7.86
CA VAL A 314 12.46 -1.55 -7.24
C VAL A 314 13.03 -2.80 -6.59
N ALA A 315 14.29 -3.12 -6.88
CA ALA A 315 15.04 -4.12 -6.15
C ALA A 315 15.95 -3.45 -5.11
N LEU A 316 15.75 -3.79 -3.85
CA LEU A 316 16.57 -3.32 -2.73
C LEU A 316 17.46 -4.45 -2.21
N ASP A 317 18.65 -4.10 -1.72
CA ASP A 317 19.41 -4.97 -0.84
C ASP A 317 18.66 -5.12 0.48
N ALA A 318 18.30 -6.35 0.86
CA ALA A 318 17.44 -6.59 2.02
C ALA A 318 18.12 -6.25 3.36
N ASN A 319 19.46 -6.16 3.41
CA ASN A 319 20.19 -5.83 4.63
C ASN A 319 20.24 -4.32 4.84
N THR A 320 20.31 -3.53 3.78
CA THR A 320 20.63 -2.10 3.86
C THR A 320 19.52 -1.18 3.37
N GLY A 321 18.55 -1.71 2.62
CA GLY A 321 17.54 -0.91 1.91
C GLY A 321 18.10 -0.15 0.71
N LYS A 322 19.38 -0.33 0.36
CA LYS A 322 19.99 0.34 -0.79
C LYS A 322 19.36 -0.16 -2.09
N GLN A 323 18.93 0.75 -2.94
CA GLN A 323 18.47 0.42 -4.28
C GLN A 323 19.60 -0.23 -5.10
N ILE A 324 19.34 -1.43 -5.60
CA ILE A 324 20.18 -2.17 -6.55
C ILE A 324 19.83 -1.71 -7.96
N TRP A 325 18.54 -1.74 -8.30
CA TRP A 325 18.01 -1.27 -9.57
C TRP A 325 16.55 -0.85 -9.41
N LYS A 326 16.07 -0.03 -10.36
CA LYS A 326 14.67 0.36 -10.52
C LYS A 326 14.33 0.27 -12.00
N SER A 327 13.20 -0.33 -12.33
CA SER A 327 12.69 -0.43 -13.69
C SER A 327 11.31 0.19 -13.77
N PHE A 328 11.18 1.24 -14.59
CA PHE A 328 9.88 1.80 -14.94
C PHE A 328 9.24 0.93 -16.02
N ILE A 329 7.94 0.70 -15.89
CA ILE A 329 7.15 -0.11 -16.81
C ILE A 329 6.90 0.66 -18.11
N ILE A 330 6.46 1.90 -17.98
CA ILE A 330 6.50 2.87 -19.08
C ILE A 330 7.90 3.48 -19.09
N THR A 331 8.70 3.20 -20.12
CA THR A 331 10.09 3.66 -20.19
C THR A 331 10.20 5.13 -20.59
N ASP A 332 9.28 5.59 -21.44
CA ASP A 332 9.25 6.99 -21.87
C ASP A 332 8.91 7.90 -20.69
N GLU A 333 9.59 9.04 -20.63
CA GLU A 333 9.27 10.07 -19.64
C GLU A 333 7.99 10.81 -20.05
N PRO A 334 7.11 11.16 -19.10
CA PRO A 334 5.92 11.93 -19.39
C PRO A 334 6.30 13.30 -19.97
N LYS A 335 5.70 13.65 -21.10
CA LYS A 335 5.90 14.94 -21.79
C LYS A 335 4.59 15.72 -21.80
N PRO A 336 4.66 17.07 -21.80
CA PRO A 336 3.48 17.90 -22.00
C PRO A 336 2.72 17.49 -23.27
N THR A 337 1.42 17.26 -23.15
CA THR A 337 0.52 16.97 -24.27
C THR A 337 -0.29 18.21 -24.64
N LYS A 338 -1.53 18.29 -24.15
CA LYS A 338 -2.45 19.41 -24.35
C LYS A 338 -2.75 20.09 -23.03
N LYS A 339 -3.27 21.31 -23.11
CA LYS A 339 -3.98 21.93 -21.99
C LYS A 339 -5.45 21.48 -22.01
N ASN A 340 -6.04 21.27 -20.83
CA ASN A 340 -7.47 21.02 -20.74
C ASN A 340 -8.27 22.32 -20.87
N SER A 341 -9.60 22.24 -20.77
CA SER A 341 -10.52 23.40 -20.87
C SER A 341 -10.27 24.48 -19.82
N ARG A 342 -9.61 24.14 -18.70
CA ARG A 342 -9.21 25.07 -17.63
C ARG A 342 -7.78 25.60 -17.79
N GLY A 343 -7.11 25.28 -18.89
CA GLY A 343 -5.74 25.72 -19.17
C GLY A 343 -4.66 24.95 -18.42
N VAL A 344 -5.00 23.87 -17.71
CA VAL A 344 -4.05 23.02 -16.98
C VAL A 344 -3.31 22.14 -17.97
N GLN A 345 -1.98 22.11 -17.86
CA GLN A 345 -1.13 21.28 -18.72
C GLN A 345 -1.24 19.80 -18.32
N LEU A 346 -1.57 18.96 -19.30
CA LEU A 346 -1.59 17.50 -19.15
C LEU A 346 -0.30 16.87 -19.68
N TYR A 347 -0.01 15.65 -19.24
CA TYR A 347 1.20 14.90 -19.52
C TYR A 347 0.87 13.45 -19.90
N ALA A 348 1.69 12.87 -20.79
CA ALA A 348 1.65 11.45 -21.17
C ALA A 348 3.04 11.01 -21.70
N PRO A 349 3.38 9.71 -21.67
CA PRO A 349 2.62 8.60 -21.11
C PRO A 349 2.75 8.50 -19.58
N SER A 350 1.76 7.89 -18.92
CA SER A 350 1.74 7.69 -17.46
C SER A 350 0.85 6.49 -17.09
N GLY A 351 0.98 5.99 -15.87
CA GLY A 351 0.21 4.84 -15.37
C GLY A 351 1.06 3.58 -15.26
N ALA A 352 0.47 2.44 -15.63
CA ALA A 352 1.04 1.10 -15.54
C ALA A 352 1.47 0.70 -14.12
N GLY A 353 0.75 1.18 -13.10
CA GLY A 353 1.05 0.87 -11.70
C GLY A 353 1.03 -0.64 -11.42
N ILE A 354 1.96 -1.11 -10.60
CA ILE A 354 2.05 -2.52 -10.20
C ILE A 354 1.52 -2.61 -8.77
N TRP A 355 0.28 -3.05 -8.65
CA TRP A 355 -0.46 -3.05 -7.38
C TRP A 355 -0.65 -4.44 -6.78
N ASP A 356 -0.10 -5.47 -7.44
CA ASP A 356 -0.07 -6.85 -6.99
C ASP A 356 1.35 -7.29 -6.60
N THR A 357 1.45 -8.54 -6.12
CA THR A 357 2.72 -9.11 -5.66
C THR A 357 3.40 -9.85 -6.81
N PRO A 358 4.67 -9.55 -7.16
CA PRO A 358 5.37 -10.25 -8.24
C PRO A 358 5.46 -11.75 -8.01
N THR A 359 5.42 -12.56 -9.06
CA THR A 359 5.64 -14.01 -8.97
C THR A 359 7.07 -14.33 -9.36
N ILE A 360 7.81 -15.08 -8.54
CA ILE A 360 9.22 -15.40 -8.81
C ILE A 360 9.34 -16.76 -9.49
N ASP A 361 10.02 -16.79 -10.64
CA ASP A 361 10.47 -18.00 -11.31
C ASP A 361 12.01 -18.05 -11.26
N GLU A 362 12.50 -18.69 -10.20
CA GLU A 362 13.94 -18.80 -9.94
C GLU A 362 14.66 -19.58 -11.05
N ALA A 363 14.04 -20.63 -11.57
CA ALA A 363 14.64 -21.50 -12.59
C ALA A 363 14.93 -20.72 -13.88
N ARG A 364 14.05 -19.77 -14.24
CA ARG A 364 14.24 -18.89 -15.40
C ARG A 364 14.93 -17.57 -15.06
N GLY A 365 15.13 -17.26 -13.77
CA GLY A 365 15.72 -16.01 -13.32
C GLY A 365 14.87 -14.77 -13.60
N VAL A 366 13.54 -14.93 -13.61
CA VAL A 366 12.58 -13.85 -13.90
C VAL A 366 11.54 -13.69 -12.79
N MET A 367 10.90 -12.53 -12.74
CA MET A 367 9.64 -12.31 -12.05
C MET A 367 8.54 -12.01 -13.07
N TYR A 368 7.31 -12.42 -12.78
CA TYR A 368 6.12 -12.04 -13.53
C TYR A 368 5.33 -11.00 -12.75
N ILE A 369 4.83 -9.99 -13.47
CA ILE A 369 4.05 -8.89 -12.91
C ILE A 369 2.81 -8.64 -13.78
N GLY A 370 1.73 -8.17 -13.15
CA GLY A 370 0.64 -7.50 -13.83
C GLY A 370 0.83 -5.98 -13.78
N THR A 371 0.48 -5.28 -14.86
CA THR A 371 0.56 -3.83 -14.94
C THR A 371 -0.84 -3.25 -15.06
N GLY A 372 -1.11 -2.14 -14.37
CA GLY A 372 -2.36 -1.42 -14.50
C GLY A 372 -2.50 -0.67 -15.84
N ASP A 373 -3.57 0.09 -15.91
CA ASP A 373 -3.99 0.92 -17.03
C ASP A 373 -3.06 2.12 -17.27
N ALA A 374 -3.20 2.75 -18.44
CA ALA A 374 -2.62 4.07 -18.66
C ALA A 374 -3.46 5.15 -17.99
N TYR A 375 -2.84 6.12 -17.32
CA TYR A 375 -3.59 7.22 -16.70
C TYR A 375 -3.87 8.37 -17.68
N SER A 376 -3.24 8.38 -18.86
CA SER A 376 -3.29 9.50 -19.78
C SER A 376 -3.29 9.07 -21.24
N ARG A 377 -3.87 9.92 -22.09
CA ARG A 377 -3.82 9.81 -23.55
C ARG A 377 -2.81 10.82 -24.13
N PRO A 378 -2.12 10.49 -25.24
CA PRO A 378 -2.18 9.22 -25.97
C PRO A 378 -1.50 8.06 -25.25
N VAL A 379 -2.09 6.87 -25.37
CA VAL A 379 -1.47 5.62 -24.90
C VAL A 379 -0.44 5.22 -25.94
N SER A 380 0.82 5.13 -25.53
CA SER A 380 1.94 4.80 -26.43
C SER A 380 2.72 3.58 -25.98
N ALA A 381 2.53 3.14 -24.74
CA ALA A 381 3.23 2.01 -24.16
C ALA A 381 2.41 0.73 -24.30
N THR A 382 3.02 -0.33 -24.84
CA THR A 382 2.43 -1.68 -24.87
C THR A 382 2.56 -2.42 -23.53
N THR A 383 2.93 -1.71 -22.47
CA THR A 383 3.23 -2.23 -21.13
C THR A 383 2.18 -1.80 -20.11
N THR A 384 1.05 -1.23 -20.55
CA THR A 384 -0.15 -1.01 -19.74
C THR A 384 -1.09 -2.19 -19.96
N ASP A 385 -1.91 -2.53 -18.96
CA ASP A 385 -2.86 -3.65 -19.01
C ASP A 385 -2.24 -4.94 -19.53
N ALA A 386 -1.03 -5.23 -19.05
CA ALA A 386 -0.17 -6.26 -19.56
C ALA A 386 0.28 -7.22 -18.46
N VAL A 387 0.64 -8.42 -18.89
CA VAL A 387 1.49 -9.31 -18.11
C VAL A 387 2.91 -9.20 -18.66
N MET A 388 3.88 -9.08 -17.77
CA MET A 388 5.29 -8.93 -18.15
C MET A 388 6.18 -9.89 -17.37
N ALA A 389 7.23 -10.37 -18.02
CA ALA A 389 8.37 -10.98 -17.35
C ALA A 389 9.52 -9.97 -17.26
N LEU A 390 10.08 -9.78 -16.06
CA LEU A 390 11.26 -8.96 -15.81
C LEU A 390 12.39 -9.82 -15.25
N ARG A 391 13.64 -9.58 -15.65
CA ARG A 391 14.79 -10.32 -15.09
C ARG A 391 15.03 -9.95 -13.62
N LEU A 392 15.28 -10.93 -12.77
CA LEU A 392 15.60 -10.71 -11.34
C LEU A 392 16.93 -9.96 -11.15
N SER A 393 17.87 -10.14 -12.08
CA SER A 393 19.22 -9.60 -11.98
C SER A 393 19.26 -8.09 -12.11
N ASP A 394 18.55 -7.54 -13.11
CA ASP A 394 18.63 -6.12 -13.51
C ASP A 394 17.29 -5.47 -13.87
N GLY A 395 16.16 -6.19 -13.73
CA GLY A 395 14.81 -5.66 -13.95
C GLY A 395 14.43 -5.45 -15.41
N LYS A 396 15.31 -5.79 -16.37
CA LYS A 396 14.99 -5.60 -17.80
C LYS A 396 13.84 -6.51 -18.24
N PRO A 397 12.95 -6.04 -19.12
CA PRO A 397 11.86 -6.85 -19.64
C PRO A 397 12.39 -8.00 -20.50
N GLY A 398 11.79 -9.18 -20.31
CA GLY A 398 11.98 -10.35 -21.15
C GLY A 398 10.91 -10.44 -22.24
N TRP A 399 9.65 -10.50 -21.83
CA TRP A 399 8.49 -10.45 -22.73
C TRP A 399 7.35 -9.63 -22.11
N VAL A 400 6.45 -9.17 -22.96
CA VAL A 400 5.26 -8.39 -22.62
C VAL A 400 4.08 -8.94 -23.42
N VAL A 401 2.95 -9.16 -22.76
CA VAL A 401 1.68 -9.48 -23.40
C VAL A 401 0.66 -8.47 -22.92
N GLN A 402 0.31 -7.51 -23.78
CA GLN A 402 -0.75 -6.54 -23.52
C GLN A 402 -2.11 -7.18 -23.79
N HIS A 403 -3.03 -7.04 -22.84
CA HIS A 403 -4.40 -7.54 -22.96
C HIS A 403 -5.37 -6.49 -23.46
N THR A 404 -5.22 -5.24 -23.03
CA THR A 404 -6.12 -4.14 -23.38
C THR A 404 -5.34 -2.98 -24.02
N PRO A 405 -5.11 -3.00 -25.34
CA PRO A 405 -4.48 -1.88 -26.04
C PRO A 405 -5.34 -0.61 -25.97
N ASP A 406 -4.69 0.55 -25.97
CA ASP A 406 -5.32 1.88 -25.97
C ASP A 406 -6.25 2.19 -24.78
N ASP A 407 -6.22 1.39 -23.72
CA ASP A 407 -6.94 1.71 -22.49
C ASP A 407 -6.25 2.87 -21.76
N ALA A 408 -7.06 3.83 -21.36
CA ALA A 408 -6.66 4.88 -20.45
C ALA A 408 -7.84 5.32 -19.62
N TRP A 409 -7.68 5.21 -18.31
CA TRP A 409 -8.73 5.42 -17.34
C TRP A 409 -8.25 6.22 -16.11
N LEU A 410 -9.19 6.93 -15.49
CA LEU A 410 -8.99 7.69 -14.27
C LEU A 410 -10.25 7.56 -13.41
N VAL A 411 -10.09 7.59 -12.09
CA VAL A 411 -11.25 7.43 -11.20
C VAL A 411 -12.20 8.62 -11.36
N GLY A 412 -13.44 8.30 -11.73
CA GLY A 412 -14.57 9.23 -11.75
C GLY A 412 -14.52 10.24 -12.90
N CYS A 413 -13.94 9.88 -14.04
CA CYS A 413 -14.26 10.51 -15.31
C CYS A 413 -15.71 10.18 -15.68
N GLU A 414 -16.61 11.17 -15.58
CA GLU A 414 -17.85 11.15 -16.35
C GLU A 414 -17.51 11.38 -17.83
N THR A 415 -18.36 10.89 -18.74
CA THR A 415 -18.12 10.82 -20.19
C THR A 415 -17.90 12.16 -20.92
N ASN A 416 -17.84 13.29 -20.19
CA ASN A 416 -17.86 14.64 -20.76
C ASN A 416 -16.63 15.52 -20.45
N ASN A 417 -15.54 14.97 -19.89
CA ASN A 417 -14.30 15.74 -19.60
C ASN A 417 -13.14 15.43 -20.56
#